data_AF-A0A381YYN1-F1
#
_entry.id   AF-A0A381YYN1-F1
#
_cell.length_a   1.000
_cell.length_b   1.000
_cell.length_c   1.000
_cell.angle_alpha   90.00
_cell.angle_beta   90.00
_cell.angle_gamma   90.00
#
_symmetry.space_group_name_H-M   'P 1'
#
loop_
_entity.id
_entity.type
_entity.pdbx_description
1 polymer ?
#
loop_
_entity_poly.entity_id
_entity_poly.type
_entity_poly.pdbx_seq_one_letter_code
_entity_poly.pdbx_strand_id
1 'polypeptide(L)' 'MNWVNLTGADLTGADLTRVALTEADLYQALADESTVWPENFDPEGAGVIYK' A
#
# COMPACT_ATOMS: atom_id res chain seq x y z
N MET A 1 -13.55 9.64 8.86
CA MET A 1 -13.04 8.27 9.00
C MET A 1 -13.45 7.53 7.75
N ASN A 2 -12.53 7.34 6.81
CA ASN A 2 -12.80 6.57 5.59
C ASN A 2 -11.80 5.42 5.58
N TRP A 3 -12.25 4.23 5.95
CA TRP A 3 -11.52 2.99 5.68
C TRP A 3 -11.52 2.76 4.18
N VAL A 4 -10.34 2.79 3.57
CA VAL A 4 -10.17 2.42 2.17
C VAL A 4 -9.76 0.95 2.13
N ASN A 5 -10.58 0.13 1.49
CA ASN A 5 -10.23 -1.25 1.19
C ASN A 5 -9.45 -1.29 -0.13
N LEU A 6 -8.18 -1.68 -0.04
CA LEU A 6 -7.26 -1.92 -1.15
C LEU A 6 -6.82 -3.39 -1.19
N THR A 7 -7.58 -4.30 -0.57
CA THR A 7 -7.27 -5.73 -0.56
C THR A 7 -7.14 -6.23 -1.99
N GLY A 8 -6.00 -6.83 -2.33
CA GLY A 8 -5.72 -7.35 -3.68
C GLY A 8 -5.51 -6.29 -4.78
N ALA A 9 -5.44 -5.01 -4.44
CA ALA A 9 -5.24 -3.95 -5.43
C ALA A 9 -3.84 -4.02 -6.07
N ASP A 10 -3.73 -3.67 -7.36
CA ASP A 10 -2.43 -3.52 -8.01
C ASP A 10 -1.93 -2.08 -7.83
N LEU A 11 -0.87 -1.92 -7.04
CA LEU A 11 -0.24 -0.64 -6.69
C LEU A 11 1.13 -0.45 -7.36
N THR A 12 1.48 -1.27 -8.36
CA THR A 12 2.76 -1.15 -9.09
C THR A 12 3.01 0.26 -9.58
N GLY A 13 4.21 0.77 -9.28
CA GLY A 13 4.64 2.12 -9.68
C GLY A 13 3.81 3.25 -9.09
N ALA A 14 2.93 3.00 -8.13
CA ALA A 14 2.15 4.05 -7.50
C ALA A 14 3.02 4.87 -6.53
N ASP A 15 2.88 6.18 -6.56
CA ASP A 15 3.39 7.08 -5.54
C ASP A 15 2.30 7.35 -4.49
N LEU A 16 2.48 6.77 -3.31
CA LEU A 16 1.55 6.86 -2.18
C LEU A 16 2.03 7.84 -1.11
N THR A 17 3.11 8.61 -1.35
CA THR A 17 3.72 9.53 -0.34
C THR A 17 2.76 10.59 0.20
N ARG A 18 1.71 10.93 -0.56
CA ARG A 18 0.68 11.91 -0.18
C ARG A 18 -0.66 11.28 0.20
N VAL A 19 -0.72 9.96 0.27
CA VAL A 19 -1.93 9.22 0.61
C VAL A 19 -1.95 8.93 2.10
N ALA A 20 -3.05 9.30 2.76
CA ALA A 20 -3.30 8.87 4.13
C ALA A 20 -3.73 7.39 4.12
N LEU A 21 -2.77 6.48 4.32
CA LEU A 21 -3.02 5.03 4.45
C LEU A 21 -3.45 4.62 5.88
N THR A 22 -3.71 5.60 6.75
CA THR A 22 -4.18 5.36 8.11
C THR A 22 -5.47 4.54 8.07
N GLU A 23 -5.43 3.32 8.60
CA GLU A 23 -6.54 2.37 8.61
C GLU A 23 -6.98 1.84 7.23
N ALA A 24 -6.12 1.94 6.20
CA ALA A 24 -6.36 1.24 4.94
C ALA A 24 -6.06 -0.26 5.06
N ASP A 25 -6.88 -1.11 4.44
CA ASP A 25 -6.61 -2.55 4.32
C ASP A 25 -5.88 -2.81 3.00
N LEU A 26 -4.60 -3.17 3.09
CA LEU A 26 -3.72 -3.47 1.94
C LEU A 26 -3.39 -4.95 1.82
N TYR A 27 -4.15 -5.82 2.49
CA TYR A 27 -3.88 -7.25 2.49
C TYR A 27 -3.86 -7.80 1.05
N GLN A 28 -2.79 -8.49 0.67
CA GLN A 28 -2.55 -9.02 -0.69
C GLN A 28 -2.48 -7.98 -1.81
N ALA A 29 -2.36 -6.69 -1.51
CA ALA A 29 -2.07 -5.69 -2.53
C ALA A 29 -0.72 -5.99 -3.21
N LEU A 30 -0.61 -5.71 -4.49
CA LEU A 30 0.60 -5.97 -5.28
C LEU A 30 1.44 -4.70 -5.41
N ALA A 31 2.75 -4.82 -5.21
CA ALA A 31 3.70 -3.73 -5.41
C ALA A 31 4.95 -4.22 -6.14
N ASP A 32 5.77 -3.28 -6.61
CA ASP A 32 7.07 -3.53 -7.20
C ASP A 32 8.11 -2.53 -6.64
N GLU A 33 9.36 -2.63 -7.08
CA GLU A 33 10.46 -1.75 -6.66
C GLU A 33 10.24 -0.27 -7.01
N SER A 34 9.30 0.03 -7.91
CA SER A 34 8.95 1.39 -8.32
C SER A 34 7.81 2.00 -7.49
N THR A 35 7.17 1.21 -6.64
CA THR A 35 6.10 1.65 -5.74
C THR A 35 6.70 2.44 -4.58
N VAL A 36 6.18 3.66 -4.34
CA VAL A 36 6.69 4.56 -3.30
C VAL A 36 5.69 4.66 -2.15
N TRP A 37 6.14 4.30 -0.95
CA TRP A 37 5.33 4.31 0.26
C TRP A 37 5.52 5.59 1.09
N PRO A 38 4.54 5.96 1.94
CA PRO A 38 4.74 7.00 2.94
C PRO A 38 5.95 6.71 3.83
N GLU A 39 6.57 7.78 4.35
CA GLU A 39 7.65 7.64 5.31
C GLU A 39 7.19 6.84 6.54
N ASN A 40 8.01 5.88 6.99
CA ASN A 40 7.72 4.97 8.09
C ASN A 40 6.54 4.00 7.89
N PHE A 41 6.04 3.86 6.65
CA PHE A 41 5.05 2.82 6.34
C PHE A 41 5.75 1.47 6.14
N ASP A 42 5.21 0.41 6.76
CA ASP A 42 5.67 -0.97 6.62
C ASP A 42 4.73 -1.75 5.67
N PRO A 43 5.06 -1.85 4.37
CA PRO A 43 4.22 -2.57 3.41
C PRO A 43 4.19 -4.08 3.64
N GLU A 44 5.31 -4.68 4.08
CA GLU A 44 5.37 -6.11 4.36
C GLU A 44 4.49 -6.46 5.58
N GLY A 45 4.57 -5.64 6.64
CA GLY A 45 3.71 -5.76 7.81
C GLY A 45 2.21 -5.54 7.51
N ALA A 46 1.90 -4.75 6.47
CA ALA A 46 0.54 -4.55 5.97
C ALA A 46 0.02 -5.70 5.07
N GLY A 47 0.86 -6.68 4.75
CA GLY A 47 0.49 -7.84 3.92
C GLY A 47 0.56 -7.59 2.41
N VAL A 48 1.30 -6.57 1.97
CA VAL A 48 1.60 -6.31 0.56
C VAL A 48 2.50 -7.42 0.02
N ILE A 49 2.30 -7.79 -1.25
CA ILE A 49 3.07 -8.78 -1.98
C ILE A 49 3.89 -8.07 -3.06
N TYR A 50 5.21 -8.23 -3.02
CA TYR A 50 6.11 -7.75 -4.06
C TYR A 50 6.24 -8.78 -5.19
N LYS A 51 6.12 -8.33 -6.45
CA LYS A 51 6.34 -9.14 -7.66
C LYS A 51 7.66 -8.79 -8.35
#